data_AF-A0A257VRN7-F1
#
_entry.id   AF-A0A257VRN7-F1
#
_cell.length_a   1.000
_cell.length_b   1.000
_cell.length_c   1.000
_cell.angle_alpha   90.00
_cell.angle_beta   90.00
_cell.angle_gamma   90.00
#
_symmetry.space_group_name_H-M   'P 1'
#
loop_
_entity.id
_entity.type
_entity.pdbx_description
1 polymer ?
#
loop_
_entity_poly.entity_id
_entity_poly.type
_entity_poly.pdbx_seq_one_letter_code
_entity_poly.pdbx_strand_id
1 'polypeptide(L)'
;MEQNPRRDFLKSGALILGAPAVLSALQGSKSIKVGLVGCGGRGTGAASQALKADDFANLTVMADVFQERIDESVDRLKKIHGDKVKVEKANMFVGLDA
;
A
#
# COMPACT_ATOMS: atom_id res chain seq x y z
N MET A 1 16.42 -48.35 23.90
CA MET A 1 15.52 -47.20 23.68
C MET A 1 15.42 -46.99 22.18
N GLU A 2 14.33 -47.48 21.60
CA GLU A 2 14.09 -47.48 20.15
C GLU A 2 13.82 -46.05 19.68
N GLN A 3 14.77 -45.48 18.93
CA GLN A 3 14.61 -44.16 18.32
C GLN A 3 13.60 -44.27 17.19
N ASN A 4 12.47 -43.56 17.32
CA ASN A 4 11.36 -43.63 16.36
C ASN A 4 11.79 -42.94 15.05
N PRO A 5 12.02 -43.68 13.95
CA PRO A 5 12.60 -43.15 12.71
C PRO A 5 11.73 -42.07 12.05
N ARG A 6 10.47 -41.95 12.49
CA ARG A 6 9.52 -40.91 12.05
C ARG A 6 9.88 -39.51 12.55
N ARG A 7 10.50 -39.38 13.74
CA ARG A 7 10.89 -38.06 14.30
C ARG A 7 12.19 -37.52 13.71
N ASP A 8 13.13 -38.38 13.36
CA ASP A 8 14.38 -37.95 12.70
C ASP A 8 14.17 -37.61 11.22
N PHE A 9 13.18 -38.22 10.55
CA PHE A 9 12.78 -37.84 9.20
C PHE A 9 12.16 -36.44 9.14
N LEU A 10 11.37 -36.05 10.14
CA LEU A 10 10.84 -34.67 10.26
C LEU A 10 11.94 -33.65 10.55
N LYS A 11 13.00 -34.03 11.27
CA LYS A 11 14.16 -33.16 11.50
C LYS A 11 15.07 -33.02 10.28
N SER A 12 15.24 -34.08 9.48
CA SER A 12 16.08 -34.06 8.29
C SER A 12 15.36 -33.54 7.03
N GLY A 13 14.02 -33.60 6.98
CA GLY A 13 13.21 -33.16 5.84
C GLY A 13 12.92 -31.65 5.79
N ALA A 14 13.20 -30.91 6.87
CA ALA A 14 12.87 -29.50 6.98
C ALA A 14 13.85 -28.55 6.25
N LEU A 15 15.01 -29.04 5.79
CA LEU A 15 16.11 -28.12 5.44
C LEU A 15 16.33 -27.83 3.95
N ILE A 16 15.84 -28.61 2.95
CA ILE A 16 16.42 -28.45 1.59
C ILE A 16 15.45 -28.33 0.38
N LEU A 17 14.14 -28.63 0.42
CA LEU A 17 13.36 -28.69 -0.85
C LEU A 17 11.96 -28.02 -0.87
N GLY A 18 11.70 -26.99 -0.06
CA GLY A 18 10.34 -26.42 0.04
C GLY A 18 10.16 -24.91 0.18
N ALA A 19 11.21 -24.09 0.12
CA ALA A 19 11.09 -22.70 0.57
C ALA A 19 11.28 -21.56 -0.45
N PRO A 20 11.06 -21.69 -1.79
CA PRO A 20 10.77 -20.49 -2.58
C PRO A 20 9.42 -19.89 -2.17
N ALA A 21 8.40 -20.75 -1.97
CA ALA A 21 7.03 -20.32 -1.68
C ALA A 21 6.88 -19.68 -0.29
N VAL A 22 7.61 -20.18 0.72
CA VAL A 22 7.63 -19.57 2.06
C VAL A 22 8.33 -18.20 2.01
N LEU A 23 9.38 -18.05 1.20
CA LEU A 23 10.07 -16.78 1.03
C LEU A 23 9.22 -15.77 0.24
N SER A 24 8.48 -16.21 -0.78
CA SER A 24 7.51 -15.37 -1.51
C SER A 24 6.34 -14.90 -0.63
N ALA A 25 5.93 -15.69 0.37
CA ALA A 25 4.89 -15.29 1.32
C ALA A 25 5.39 -14.25 2.35
N LEU A 26 6.70 -14.25 2.67
CA LEU A 26 7.32 -13.28 3.58
C LEU A 26 7.62 -11.92 2.91
N GLN A 27 7.64 -11.83 1.58
CA GLN A 27 7.76 -10.55 0.85
C GLN A 27 6.43 -9.75 0.80
N GLY A 28 5.43 -10.15 1.58
CA GLY A 28 4.10 -9.55 1.63
C GLY A 28 4.00 -8.18 2.31
N SER A 29 5.05 -7.35 2.32
CA SER A 29 4.89 -5.91 2.63
C SER A 29 4.27 -5.19 1.42
N LYS A 30 3.10 -5.65 0.96
CA LYS A 30 2.39 -5.00 -0.15
C LYS A 30 1.78 -3.70 0.39
N SER A 31 2.33 -2.58 -0.06
CA SER A 31 1.75 -1.26 0.18
C SER A 31 0.30 -1.22 -0.28
N ILE A 32 -0.60 -0.72 0.58
CA ILE A 32 -1.99 -0.44 0.20
C ILE A 32 -1.98 0.82 -0.65
N LYS A 33 -2.43 0.70 -1.90
CA LYS A 33 -2.55 1.85 -2.81
C LYS A 33 -3.91 2.50 -2.61
N VAL A 34 -3.90 3.78 -2.23
CA VAL A 34 -5.10 4.59 -2.04
C VAL A 34 -5.25 5.50 -3.25
N GLY A 35 -6.47 5.52 -3.80
CA GLY A 35 -6.88 6.50 -4.80
C GLY A 35 -7.90 7.47 -4.21
N LEU A 36 -7.82 8.74 -4.59
CA LEU A 36 -8.78 9.76 -4.19
C LEU A 36 -9.54 10.29 -5.40
N VAL A 37 -10.86 10.17 -5.40
CA VAL A 37 -11.76 10.83 -6.36
C VAL A 37 -12.57 11.88 -5.61
N GLY A 38 -12.55 13.12 -6.10
CA GLY A 38 -13.10 14.28 -5.41
C GLY A 38 -12.13 14.83 -4.36
N CYS A 39 -11.28 15.76 -4.78
CA CYS A 39 -10.21 16.39 -4.02
C CYS A 39 -10.68 17.59 -3.17
N GLY A 40 -12.00 17.71 -2.92
CA GLY A 40 -12.56 18.69 -1.99
C GLY A 40 -12.20 18.44 -0.53
N GLY A 41 -12.70 19.29 0.38
CA GLY A 41 -12.35 19.24 1.81
C GLY A 41 -12.68 17.91 2.51
N ARG A 42 -13.78 17.25 2.10
CA ARG A 42 -14.17 15.93 2.66
C ARG A 42 -13.32 14.80 2.11
N GLY A 43 -13.10 14.75 0.79
CA GLY A 43 -12.25 13.74 0.16
C GLY A 43 -10.80 13.82 0.65
N THR A 44 -10.25 15.04 0.76
CA THR A 44 -8.93 15.27 1.37
C THR A 44 -8.87 14.77 2.82
N GLY A 45 -9.93 15.01 3.60
CA GLY A 45 -10.05 14.50 4.96
C GLY A 45 -10.08 12.97 5.02
N ALA A 46 -10.84 12.33 4.13
CA ALA A 46 -10.93 10.87 4.03
C ALA A 46 -9.58 10.25 3.63
N ALA A 47 -8.90 10.81 2.62
CA ALA A 47 -7.55 10.39 2.24
C ALA A 47 -6.58 10.51 3.43
N SER A 48 -6.65 11.61 4.18
CA SER A 48 -5.82 11.78 5.38
C SER A 48 -6.12 10.74 6.47
N GLN A 49 -7.38 10.31 6.62
CA GLN A 49 -7.74 9.26 7.57
C GLN A 49 -7.22 7.91 7.12
N ALA A 50 -7.33 7.58 5.83
CA ALA A 50 -6.80 6.35 5.25
C ALA A 50 -5.27 6.25 5.42
N LEU A 51 -4.53 7.33 5.13
CA LEU A 51 -3.07 7.36 5.31
C LEU A 51 -2.63 7.32 6.78
N LYS A 52 -3.50 7.75 7.70
CA LYS A 52 -3.26 7.65 9.14
C LYS A 52 -3.59 6.26 9.69
N ALA A 53 -4.54 5.56 9.09
CA ALA A 53 -5.02 4.28 9.59
C ALA A 53 -3.99 3.15 9.42
N ASP A 54 -3.13 3.24 8.41
CA ASP A 54 -2.15 2.21 8.08
C ASP A 54 -0.81 2.83 7.65
N ASP A 55 0.31 2.26 8.11
CA ASP A 55 1.65 2.71 7.76
C ASP A 55 2.10 2.32 6.35
N PHE A 56 1.48 1.29 5.78
CA PHE A 56 1.69 0.83 4.42
C PHE A 56 0.71 1.46 3.42
N ALA A 57 -0.22 2.30 3.87
CA ALA A 57 -1.09 3.06 2.97
C ALA A 57 -0.33 4.18 2.27
N ASN A 58 -0.40 4.19 0.94
CA ASN A 58 0.22 5.19 0.08
C ASN A 58 -0.82 5.76 -0.88
N LEU A 59 -0.94 7.09 -0.95
CA LEU A 59 -1.79 7.75 -1.94
C LEU A 59 -1.06 7.76 -3.27
N THR A 60 -1.63 7.15 -4.30
CA THR A 60 -0.95 6.95 -5.59
C THR A 60 -1.64 7.64 -6.76
N VAL A 61 -2.93 7.95 -6.64
CA VAL A 61 -3.74 8.54 -7.71
C VAL A 61 -4.75 9.52 -7.15
N MET A 62 -5.00 10.61 -7.89
CA MET A 62 -5.99 11.63 -7.53
C MET A 62 -6.79 12.04 -8.77
N ALA A 63 -8.09 12.24 -8.60
CA ALA A 63 -8.98 12.71 -9.65
C ALA A 63 -9.96 13.76 -9.10
N ASP A 64 -10.21 14.81 -9.88
CA ASP A 64 -11.25 15.81 -9.61
C ASP A 64 -11.68 16.47 -10.92
N VAL A 65 -12.84 17.13 -10.93
CA VAL A 65 -13.28 17.94 -12.08
C VAL A 65 -12.48 19.22 -12.25
N PHE A 66 -11.83 19.71 -11.18
CA PHE A 66 -11.04 20.95 -11.19
C PHE A 66 -9.58 20.68 -10.77
N GLN A 67 -8.61 21.08 -11.60
CA GLN A 67 -7.17 20.93 -11.32
C GLN A 67 -6.77 21.60 -9.99
N GLU A 68 -7.30 22.79 -9.72
CA GLU A 68 -7.02 23.56 -8.50
C GLU A 68 -7.31 22.74 -7.22
N ARG A 69 -8.36 21.90 -7.26
CA ARG A 69 -8.70 21.03 -6.12
C ARG A 69 -7.68 19.93 -5.90
N ILE A 70 -7.14 19.36 -6.98
CA ILE A 70 -6.08 18.35 -6.92
C ILE A 70 -4.82 18.97 -6.31
N ASP A 71 -4.43 20.15 -6.81
CA ASP A 71 -3.21 20.85 -6.38
C ASP A 71 -3.31 21.25 -4.89
N GLU A 72 -4.41 21.86 -4.47
CA GLU A 72 -4.67 22.22 -3.07
C GLU A 72 -4.63 20.98 -2.15
N SER A 73 -5.28 19.90 -2.58
CA SER A 73 -5.40 18.66 -1.81
C SER A 73 -4.05 17.95 -1.66
N VAL A 74 -3.30 17.80 -2.76
CA VAL A 74 -2.01 17.09 -2.74
C VAL A 74 -0.98 17.86 -1.92
N ASP A 75 -0.95 19.18 -2.00
CA ASP A 75 -0.05 20.02 -1.19
C ASP A 75 -0.36 19.89 0.29
N ARG A 76 -1.65 19.89 0.66
CA ARG A 76 -2.08 19.68 2.04
C ARG A 76 -1.73 18.27 2.53
N LEU A 77 -1.99 17.24 1.74
CA LEU A 77 -1.70 15.85 2.12
C LEU A 77 -0.20 15.60 2.23
N LYS A 78 0.62 16.15 1.34
CA LYS A 78 2.09 16.09 1.42
C LYS A 78 2.63 16.73 2.69
N LYS A 79 2.07 17.88 3.12
CA LYS A 79 2.47 18.53 4.38
C LYS A 79 2.20 17.67 5.62
N ILE A 80 1.15 16.83 5.59
CA ILE A 80 0.73 16.02 6.73
C ILE A 80 1.38 14.63 6.73
N HIS A 81 1.45 13.99 5.56
CA HIS A 81 1.81 12.57 5.42
C HIS A 81 3.11 12.31 4.65
N GLY A 82 3.75 13.36 4.13
CA GLY A 82 5.08 13.29 3.51
C GLY A 82 5.19 12.18 2.46
N ASP A 83 6.10 11.24 2.74
CA ASP A 83 6.49 10.14 1.84
C ASP A 83 5.36 9.15 1.52
N LYS A 84 4.26 9.15 2.29
CA LYS A 84 3.08 8.34 1.98
C LYS A 84 2.28 8.89 0.79
N VAL A 85 2.55 10.12 0.34
CA VAL A 85 1.89 10.74 -0.82
C VAL A 85 2.75 10.58 -2.07
N LYS A 86 2.53 9.49 -2.80
CA LYS A 86 3.28 9.08 -4.00
C LYS A 86 2.47 9.31 -5.28
N VAL A 87 1.88 10.50 -5.38
CA VAL A 87 1.09 10.90 -6.56
C VAL A 87 2.01 11.60 -7.54
N GLU A 88 2.30 10.92 -8.65
CA GLU A 88 2.98 11.51 -9.80
C GLU A 88 1.99 12.35 -10.62
N LYS A 89 2.51 13.32 -11.39
CA LYS A 89 1.66 14.18 -12.24
C LYS A 89 0.85 13.37 -13.27
N ALA A 90 1.40 12.26 -13.76
CA ALA A 90 0.70 11.37 -14.70
C ALA A 90 -0.49 10.63 -14.05
N ASN A 91 -0.55 10.59 -12.72
CA ASN A 91 -1.62 9.95 -11.93
C ASN A 91 -2.57 11.01 -11.32
N MET A 92 -2.63 12.19 -11.94
CA MET A 92 -3.58 13.25 -11.60
C MET A 92 -4.52 13.43 -12.79
N PHE A 93 -5.80 13.15 -12.58
CA PHE A 93 -6.80 13.15 -13.64
C PHE A 93 -7.79 14.29 -13.43
N VAL A 94 -8.04 15.07 -14.48
CA VAL A 94 -8.95 16.23 -14.43
C VAL A 94 -10.08 16.09 -15.43
N GLY A 95 -11.29 16.39 -14.98
CA GLY A 95 -12.49 16.45 -15.82
C GLY A 95 -13.53 15.42 -15.42
N LEU A 96 -14.57 15.28 -16.25
CA LEU A 96 -15.68 14.36 -16.00
C LEU A 96 -15.36 12.90 -16.38
N ASP A 97 -14.33 12.71 -17.20
CA ASP A 97 -13.79 11.41 -17.61
C ASP A 97 -12.51 11.03 -16.83
N ALA A 98 -12.26 11.73 -15.72
CA ALA A 98 -11.10 11.54 -14.85
C ALA A 98 -11.15 10.25 -14.03
#